data_AF-A0A6J0LHE5-F1
#
_entry.id   AF-A0A6J0LHE5-F1
#
_cell.length_a   1.000
_cell.length_b   1.000
_cell.length_c   1.000
_cell.angle_alpha   90.00
_cell.angle_beta   90.00
_cell.angle_gamma   90.00
#
_symmetry.space_group_name_H-M   'P 1'
#
loop_
_entity.id
_entity.type
_entity.pdbx_description
1 polymer ?
#
loop_
_entity_poly.entity_id
_entity_poly.type
_entity_poly.pdbx_seq_one_letter_code
_entity_poly.pdbx_strand_id
1 'polypeptide(L)'
;MRVHPILNNNTLIHHHHRNPTREPGKNLRRLPHIFNRVLELPLRSEADVSVEEKPDCFRFVAETDGGGGGGGEMTAYMVEIHPGITKIVVRTNGLSLGLSLDELELDVWRFRLPETTRPELVTVSCVDGALVVTVPKMVSEGDDGFGQGVGSGRLVLVL
;
A
#
# COMPACT_ATOMS: atom_id res chain seq x y z
N MET A 1 32.26 -12.53 -49.48
CA MET A 1 31.78 -12.19 -48.12
C MET A 1 30.51 -11.36 -48.30
N ARG A 2 29.33 -11.93 -48.03
CA ARG A 2 28.03 -11.25 -48.20
C ARG A 2 27.43 -11.02 -46.82
N VAL A 3 27.32 -9.76 -46.45
CA VAL A 3 26.64 -9.29 -45.22
C VAL A 3 25.21 -8.89 -45.59
N HIS A 4 24.23 -9.39 -44.84
CA HIS A 4 22.82 -9.05 -45.02
C HIS A 4 22.52 -7.70 -44.33
N PRO A 5 21.81 -6.77 -44.98
CA PRO A 5 21.35 -5.55 -44.34
C PRO A 5 20.17 -5.81 -43.39
N ILE A 6 20.23 -5.15 -42.24
CA ILE A 6 19.22 -5.21 -41.16
C ILE A 6 18.00 -4.38 -41.58
N LEU A 7 16.80 -4.95 -41.40
CA LEU A 7 15.52 -4.37 -41.79
C LEU A 7 15.23 -3.06 -41.03
N ASN A 8 15.04 -2.03 -41.84
CA ASN A 8 14.61 -0.68 -41.53
C ASN A 8 13.08 -0.61 -41.34
N ASN A 9 12.62 -0.19 -40.16
CA ASN A 9 11.21 0.12 -39.90
C ASN A 9 11.05 1.62 -39.57
N ASN A 10 10.86 2.45 -40.59
CA ASN A 10 10.48 3.85 -40.47
C ASN A 10 9.01 4.04 -40.91
N THR A 11 8.10 3.95 -39.94
CA THR A 11 6.71 4.37 -40.08
C THR A 11 6.63 5.90 -40.18
N LEU A 12 6.13 6.39 -41.33
CA LEU A 12 5.80 7.78 -41.61
C LEU A 12 4.94 8.39 -40.49
N ILE A 13 5.46 9.42 -39.81
CA ILE A 13 4.62 10.38 -39.09
C ILE A 13 4.46 11.59 -40.01
N HIS A 14 3.25 11.77 -40.51
CA HIS A 14 2.82 12.95 -41.25
C HIS A 14 3.11 14.21 -40.41
N HIS A 15 4.03 15.05 -40.87
CA HIS A 15 4.31 16.35 -40.27
C HIS A 15 3.11 17.28 -40.46
N HIS A 16 2.24 17.38 -39.45
CA HIS A 16 1.39 18.55 -39.29
C HIS A 16 2.15 19.66 -38.55
N HIS A 17 2.30 20.75 -39.30
CA HIS A 17 2.60 22.13 -38.93
C HIS A 17 2.77 22.47 -37.44
N ARG A 18 4.04 22.67 -37.07
CA ARG A 18 4.63 23.66 -36.15
C ARG A 18 3.64 24.62 -35.47
N ASN A 19 3.57 24.55 -34.13
CA ASN A 19 3.20 25.66 -33.26
C ASN A 19 4.30 25.79 -32.17
N PRO A 20 5.10 26.87 -32.10
CA PRO A 20 6.31 26.89 -31.30
C PRO A 20 6.09 27.64 -29.97
N THR A 21 5.44 27.01 -28.99
CA THR A 21 5.43 27.50 -27.59
C THR A 21 4.95 26.41 -26.62
N ARG A 22 5.75 25.35 -26.44
CA ARG A 22 5.62 24.50 -25.24
C ARG A 22 7.01 24.09 -24.78
N GLU A 23 7.44 24.71 -23.68
CA GLU A 23 8.53 24.26 -22.83
C GLU A 23 8.56 22.73 -22.76
N PRO A 24 9.73 22.06 -22.78
CA PRO A 24 9.83 20.63 -22.59
C PRO A 24 9.35 20.31 -21.17
N GLY A 25 8.06 20.02 -21.06
CA GLY A 25 7.40 19.66 -19.81
C GLY A 25 8.16 18.51 -19.20
N LYS A 26 8.70 18.74 -18.00
CA LYS A 26 9.29 17.73 -17.13
C LYS A 26 8.19 16.74 -16.71
N ASN A 27 7.73 15.94 -17.65
CA ASN A 27 6.75 14.91 -17.40
C ASN A 27 7.49 13.78 -16.69
N LEU A 28 7.36 13.76 -15.37
CA LEU A 28 7.82 12.64 -14.56
C LEU A 28 7.18 11.38 -15.15
N ARG A 29 8.03 10.43 -15.58
CA ARG A 29 7.54 9.11 -15.97
C ARG A 29 6.96 8.48 -14.72
N ARG A 30 5.73 7.97 -14.78
CA ARG A 30 5.14 7.21 -13.68
C ARG A 30 6.09 6.05 -13.37
N LEU A 31 6.65 6.07 -12.17
CA LEU A 31 7.46 4.94 -11.69
C LEU A 31 6.57 3.69 -11.70
N PRO A 32 7.11 2.53 -12.09
CA PRO A 32 6.42 1.27 -11.86
C PRO A 32 6.03 1.22 -10.39
N HIS A 33 4.78 0.85 -10.10
CA HIS A 33 4.33 0.65 -8.73
C HIS A 33 5.09 -0.53 -8.15
N ILE A 34 6.22 -0.25 -7.52
CA ILE A 34 7.07 -1.27 -6.89
C ILE A 34 6.46 -1.79 -5.59
N PHE A 35 5.41 -1.14 -5.08
CA PHE A 35 4.69 -1.57 -3.88
C PHE A 35 3.19 -1.49 -4.12
N ASN A 36 2.57 -2.66 -4.09
CA ASN A 36 1.13 -2.82 -4.29
C ASN A 36 0.36 -2.80 -2.97
N ARG A 37 1.05 -2.77 -1.81
CA ARG A 37 0.42 -2.87 -0.48
C ARG A 37 1.03 -1.90 0.51
N VAL A 38 0.17 -1.18 1.22
CA VAL A 38 0.58 -0.17 2.21
C VAL A 38 -0.26 -0.31 3.47
N LEU A 39 0.38 -0.26 4.64
CA LEU A 39 -0.28 -0.05 5.93
C LEU A 39 -0.18 1.43 6.30
N GLU A 40 -1.28 2.02 6.75
CA GLU A 40 -1.36 3.36 7.30
C GLU A 40 -1.95 3.30 8.71
N LEU A 41 -1.23 3.85 9.68
CA LEU A 41 -1.64 3.91 11.09
C LEU A 41 -2.14 5.32 11.42
N PRO A 42 -3.07 5.46 12.38
CA PRO A 42 -3.57 6.75 12.85
C PRO A 42 -2.57 7.42 13.80
N LEU A 43 -1.32 7.49 13.38
CA LEU A 43 -0.19 8.02 14.12
C LEU A 43 0.52 9.06 13.26
N ARG A 44 1.20 9.99 13.91
CA ARG A 44 2.10 10.93 13.24
C ARG A 44 3.21 10.18 12.49
N SER A 45 3.69 10.74 11.39
CA SER A 45 4.74 10.12 10.56
C SER A 45 6.04 9.80 11.31
N GLU A 46 6.33 10.57 12.36
CA GLU A 46 7.50 10.49 13.24
C GLU A 46 7.28 9.61 14.48
N ALA A 47 6.08 9.04 14.66
CA ALA A 47 5.78 8.18 15.79
C ALA A 47 6.71 6.96 15.83
N ASP A 48 7.14 6.59 17.03
CA ASP A 48 7.98 5.41 17.25
C ASP A 48 7.10 4.15 17.20
N VAL A 49 7.10 3.51 16.04
CA VAL A 49 6.39 2.26 15.78
C VAL A 49 7.42 1.16 15.65
N SER A 50 7.42 0.23 16.59
CA SER A 50 8.23 -0.99 16.46
C SER A 50 7.64 -1.89 15.38
N VAL A 51 8.50 -2.39 14.50
CA VAL A 51 8.13 -3.29 13.41
C VAL A 51 8.90 -4.60 13.59
N GLU A 52 8.18 -5.69 13.83
CA GLU A 52 8.75 -7.03 13.93
C GLU A 52 8.28 -7.87 12.75
N GLU A 53 9.24 -8.40 11.99
CA GLU A 53 8.97 -9.36 10.92
C GLU A 53 9.12 -10.79 11.46
N LYS A 54 8.03 -11.56 11.40
CA LYS A 54 8.01 -13.00 11.69
C LYS A 54 7.83 -13.81 10.41
N PRO A 55 8.08 -15.13 10.43
CA PRO A 55 7.86 -15.98 9.26
C PRO A 55 6.42 -15.92 8.72
N ASP A 56 5.45 -15.80 9.62
CA ASP A 56 4.01 -15.89 9.35
C ASP A 56 3.30 -14.53 9.35
N CYS A 57 3.92 -13.45 9.83
CA CYS A 57 3.30 -12.13 9.89
C CYS A 57 4.30 -10.96 10.03
N PHE A 58 3.80 -9.75 9.86
CA PHE A 58 4.41 -8.53 10.41
C PHE A 58 3.59 -8.08 11.62
N ARG A 59 4.28 -7.67 12.69
CA ARG A 59 3.66 -7.05 13.86
C ARG A 59 4.17 -5.63 14.03
N PHE A 60 3.22 -4.70 14.16
CA PHE A 60 3.47 -3.28 14.38
C PHE A 60 2.95 -2.92 15.76
N VAL A 61 3.80 -2.33 16.61
CA VAL A 61 3.41 -1.92 17.96
C VAL A 61 3.85 -0.49 18.22
N ALA A 62 2.90 0.34 18.66
CA ALA A 62 3.15 1.72 19.02
C ALA A 62 2.39 2.09 20.30
N GLU A 63 3.05 2.82 21.18
CA GLU A 63 2.40 3.42 22.34
C GLU A 63 1.39 4.46 21.86
N THR A 64 0.20 4.48 22.46
CA THR A 64 -0.79 5.53 22.19
C THR A 64 -0.85 6.47 23.38
N ASP A 65 -0.70 7.76 23.12
CA ASP A 65 -0.67 8.86 24.08
C ASP A 65 -2.06 9.20 24.68
N GLY A 66 -3.05 8.32 24.49
CA GLY A 66 -4.40 8.43 25.01
C GLY A 66 -4.48 8.10 26.49
N GLY A 67 -4.10 9.05 27.34
CA GLY A 67 -4.38 9.01 28.77
C GLY A 67 -5.88 8.82 29.06
N GLY A 68 -6.23 7.69 29.66
CA GLY A 68 -7.47 7.51 30.42
C GLY A 68 -8.76 7.30 29.60
N GLY A 69 -9.19 6.04 29.51
CA GLY A 69 -10.62 5.69 29.49
C GLY A 69 -11.41 5.87 28.19
N GLY A 70 -10.82 6.35 27.12
CA GLY A 70 -11.45 6.40 25.79
C GLY A 70 -11.23 5.11 25.01
N GLY A 71 -11.86 4.01 25.41
CA GLY A 71 -11.84 2.71 24.72
C GLY A 71 -12.54 2.74 23.36
N GLY A 72 -12.06 3.57 22.44
CA GLY A 72 -12.51 3.58 21.06
C GLY A 72 -12.02 2.30 20.39
N GLU A 73 -12.96 1.48 19.93
CA GLU A 73 -12.65 0.28 19.16
C GLU A 73 -11.84 0.69 17.92
N MET A 74 -10.63 0.14 17.79
CA MET A 74 -9.81 0.35 16.60
C MET A 74 -10.13 -0.72 15.57
N THR A 75 -10.28 -0.31 14.32
CA THR A 75 -10.63 -1.19 13.21
C THR A 75 -9.72 -0.94 12.02
N ALA A 76 -9.29 -2.01 11.36
CA ALA A 76 -8.58 -1.92 10.09
C ALA A 76 -9.56 -2.03 8.92
N TYR A 77 -9.35 -1.20 7.91
CA TYR A 77 -10.09 -1.18 6.66
C TYR A 77 -9.13 -1.44 5.51
N MET A 78 -9.46 -2.41 4.67
CA MET A 78 -8.76 -2.66 3.42
C MET A 78 -9.46 -1.89 2.29
N VAL A 79 -8.71 -1.05 1.57
CA VAL A 79 -9.23 -0.27 0.44
C VAL A 79 -8.36 -0.46 -0.80
N GLU A 80 -8.98 -0.65 -1.96
CA GLU A 80 -8.28 -0.64 -3.26
C GLU A 80 -8.25 0.81 -3.77
N ILE A 81 -7.10 1.48 -3.67
CA ILE A 81 -6.95 2.90 -4.04
C ILE A 81 -6.68 3.09 -5.54
N HIS A 82 -6.25 2.03 -6.20
CA HIS A 82 -6.01 1.92 -7.63
C HIS A 82 -6.01 0.44 -7.97
N PRO A 83 -6.36 0.03 -9.21
CA PRO A 83 -6.25 -1.35 -9.63
C PRO A 83 -4.93 -2.00 -9.20
N GLY A 84 -5.02 -3.04 -8.36
CA GLY A 84 -3.88 -3.80 -7.85
C GLY A 84 -3.12 -3.16 -6.69
N ILE A 85 -3.51 -1.97 -6.22
CA ILE A 85 -2.91 -1.30 -5.05
C ILE A 85 -3.89 -1.30 -3.89
N THR A 86 -3.52 -2.01 -2.84
CA THR A 86 -4.28 -2.14 -1.60
C THR A 86 -3.66 -1.29 -0.50
N LYS A 87 -4.48 -0.54 0.22
CA LYS A 87 -4.09 0.19 1.42
C LYS A 87 -4.89 -0.37 2.61
N ILE A 88 -4.20 -0.69 3.69
CA ILE A 88 -4.79 -0.99 4.99
C ILE A 88 -4.78 0.32 5.78
N VAL A 89 -5.93 0.75 6.26
CA VAL A 89 -6.08 1.97 7.07
C VAL A 89 -6.62 1.59 8.43
N VAL A 90 -5.91 1.90 9.50
CA VAL A 90 -6.39 1.70 10.87
C VAL A 90 -7.08 2.97 11.35
N ARG A 91 -8.28 2.84 11.91
CA ARG A 91 -9.09 3.97 12.40
C ARG A 91 -9.68 3.65 13.77
N THR A 92 -9.96 4.68 14.55
CA THR A 92 -10.63 4.58 15.85
C THR A 92 -12.11 4.94 15.71
N ASN A 93 -13.02 4.08 16.17
CA ASN A 93 -14.45 4.35 16.18
C ASN A 93 -14.75 5.46 17.20
N GLY A 94 -15.30 6.60 16.75
CA GLY A 94 -15.83 7.66 17.61
C GLY A 94 -14.94 8.89 17.81
N LEU A 95 -13.67 8.85 17.41
CA LEU A 95 -12.83 10.05 17.33
C LEU A 95 -12.03 9.95 16.04
N SER A 96 -12.32 10.84 15.09
CA SER A 96 -11.28 11.37 14.22
C SER A 96 -10.18 11.89 15.15
N LEU A 97 -9.15 11.09 15.42
CA LEU A 97 -7.96 11.53 16.15
C LEU A 97 -7.36 12.69 15.37
N GLY A 98 -7.84 13.91 15.60
CA GLY A 98 -7.25 15.20 15.20
C GLY A 98 -6.89 15.42 13.72
N LEU A 99 -7.19 14.54 12.78
CA LEU A 99 -6.84 14.72 11.38
C LEU A 99 -8.08 15.18 10.61
N SER A 100 -8.43 16.45 10.79
CA SER A 100 -9.33 17.13 9.86
C SER A 100 -8.72 17.03 8.46
N LEU A 101 -9.55 16.64 7.49
CA LEU A 101 -9.24 16.50 6.05
C LEU A 101 -8.65 17.76 5.39
N ASP A 102 -8.50 18.86 6.15
CA ASP A 102 -8.26 20.22 5.69
C ASP A 102 -6.81 20.71 5.88
N GLU A 103 -5.92 19.90 6.48
CA GLU A 103 -4.49 20.21 6.59
C GLU A 103 -3.64 19.05 6.05
N LEU A 104 -3.60 18.93 4.71
CA LEU A 104 -2.64 18.15 3.93
C LEU A 104 -2.15 16.82 4.57
N GLU A 105 -2.97 15.76 4.51
CA GLU A 105 -2.79 14.39 5.06
C GLU A 105 -1.51 13.61 4.61
N LEU A 106 -0.32 14.19 4.77
CA LEU A 106 0.97 13.57 4.49
C LEU A 106 1.68 13.05 5.76
N ASP A 107 1.39 13.62 6.92
CA ASP A 107 2.08 13.33 8.19
C ASP A 107 1.50 12.11 8.94
N VAL A 108 1.07 11.09 8.22
CA VAL A 108 0.61 9.83 8.82
C VAL A 108 1.65 8.74 8.64
N TRP A 109 1.76 7.89 9.66
CA TRP A 109 2.70 6.78 9.66
C TRP A 109 2.32 5.73 8.62
N ARG A 110 3.27 5.36 7.75
CA ARG A 110 3.04 4.45 6.64
C ARG A 110 4.16 3.42 6.52
N PHE A 111 3.77 2.18 6.21
CA PHE A 111 4.71 1.10 5.93
C PHE A 111 4.34 0.37 4.65
N ARG A 112 5.33 0.09 3.82
CA ARG A 112 5.15 -0.66 2.57
C ARG A 112 5.25 -2.14 2.87
N LEU A 113 4.20 -2.87 2.55
CA LEU A 113 4.12 -4.30 2.83
C LEU A 113 4.59 -5.11 1.61
N PRO A 114 5.33 -6.21 1.81
CA PRO A 114 5.62 -7.16 0.75
C PRO A 114 4.36 -7.80 0.15
N GLU A 115 4.45 -8.30 -1.08
CA GLU A 115 3.36 -9.02 -1.75
C GLU A 115 3.00 -10.36 -1.06
N THR A 116 3.90 -10.89 -0.22
CA THR A 116 3.65 -12.09 0.58
C THR A 116 2.65 -11.87 1.71
N THR A 117 2.22 -10.64 1.97
CA THR A 117 1.24 -10.36 3.04
C THR A 117 -0.17 -10.87 2.71
N ARG A 118 -1.10 -10.79 3.66
CA ARG A 118 -2.53 -11.08 3.49
C ARG A 118 -3.35 -9.97 4.13
N PRO A 119 -3.50 -8.82 3.44
CA PRO A 119 -4.21 -7.66 3.96
C PRO A 119 -5.64 -7.96 4.42
N GLU A 120 -6.29 -8.96 3.83
CA GLU A 120 -7.65 -9.38 4.15
C GLU A 120 -7.79 -10.05 5.53
N LEU A 121 -6.68 -10.44 6.16
CA LEU A 121 -6.63 -11.09 7.48
C LEU A 121 -5.99 -10.21 8.56
N VAL A 122 -5.84 -8.91 8.29
CA VAL A 122 -5.25 -7.99 9.26
C VAL A 122 -6.07 -7.96 10.56
N THR A 123 -5.38 -7.96 11.70
CA THR A 123 -6.00 -7.80 13.01
C THR A 123 -5.46 -6.57 13.71
N VAL A 124 -6.31 -5.89 14.46
CA VAL A 124 -5.97 -4.72 15.27
C VAL A 124 -6.45 -4.97 16.69
N SER A 125 -5.62 -4.65 17.66
CA SER A 125 -5.97 -4.71 19.08
C SER A 125 -5.24 -3.63 19.86
N CYS A 126 -5.87 -3.15 20.93
CA CYS A 126 -5.23 -2.28 21.91
C CYS A 126 -4.96 -3.07 23.19
N VAL A 127 -3.70 -3.15 23.62
CA VAL A 127 -3.28 -3.86 24.83
C VAL A 127 -2.42 -2.91 25.64
N ASP A 128 -2.81 -2.67 26.91
CA ASP A 128 -2.07 -1.81 27.84
C ASP A 128 -1.76 -0.38 27.34
N GLY A 129 -2.62 0.17 26.47
CA GLY A 129 -2.40 1.50 25.87
C GLY A 129 -1.52 1.49 24.62
N ALA A 130 -1.10 0.32 24.14
CA ALA A 130 -0.39 0.16 22.89
C ALA A 130 -1.31 -0.33 21.77
N LEU A 131 -1.20 0.29 20.60
CA LEU A 131 -1.79 -0.18 19.35
C LEU A 131 -0.93 -1.34 18.81
N VAL A 132 -1.55 -2.50 18.63
CA VAL A 132 -0.95 -3.67 18.00
C VAL A 132 -1.68 -3.98 16.70
N VAL A 133 -0.94 -3.98 15.58
CA VAL A 133 -1.45 -4.38 14.26
C VAL A 133 -0.67 -5.59 13.78
N THR A 134 -1.37 -6.65 13.41
CA THR A 134 -0.77 -7.86 12.85
C THR A 134 -1.23 -8.04 11.42
N VAL A 135 -0.28 -8.12 10.49
CA VAL A 135 -0.53 -8.37 9.07
C VAL A 135 0.03 -9.75 8.73
N PRO A 136 -0.84 -10.77 8.54
CA PRO A 136 -0.38 -12.11 8.20
C PRO A 136 0.36 -12.16 6.86
N LYS A 137 1.18 -13.19 6.68
CA LYS A 137 1.83 -13.57 5.43
C LYS A 137 1.22 -14.85 4.88
N MET A 138 1.41 -15.09 3.59
CA MET A 138 1.27 -16.42 3.01
C MET A 138 2.25 -17.34 3.74
N VAL A 139 1.75 -18.46 4.25
CA VAL A 139 2.62 -19.53 4.70
C VAL A 139 3.27 -20.07 3.44
N SER A 140 4.58 -19.91 3.31
CA SER A 140 5.32 -20.75 2.37
C SER A 140 5.33 -22.12 3.02
N GLU A 141 4.39 -22.98 2.64
CA GLU A 141 4.55 -24.41 2.87
C GLU A 141 5.93 -24.76 2.29
N GLY A 142 6.83 -25.20 3.16
CA GLY A 142 8.25 -25.25 2.84
C GLY A 142 8.49 -26.20 1.70
N ASP A 143 9.10 -25.73 0.61
CA ASP A 143 9.81 -26.50 -0.42
C ASP A 143 9.44 -27.99 -0.52
N ASP A 144 8.19 -28.30 -0.86
CA ASP A 144 7.81 -29.56 -1.46
C ASP A 144 6.88 -29.30 -2.65
N GLY A 145 7.33 -29.77 -3.81
CA GLY A 145 6.81 -29.34 -5.09
C GLY A 145 5.32 -29.63 -5.32
N PHE A 146 4.79 -28.87 -6.29
CA PHE A 146 3.59 -29.11 -7.08
C PHE A 146 2.23 -28.73 -6.47
N GLY A 147 1.69 -27.60 -6.94
CA GLY A 147 0.40 -27.63 -7.65
C GLY A 147 -0.81 -26.95 -7.01
N GLN A 148 -1.50 -26.21 -7.88
CA GLN A 148 -2.92 -25.82 -7.85
C GLN A 148 -3.36 -24.67 -6.94
N GLY A 149 -3.76 -23.59 -7.61
CA GLY A 149 -4.43 -22.44 -7.01
C GLY A 149 -5.88 -22.70 -6.67
N VAL A 150 -6.41 -21.83 -5.81
CA VAL A 150 -7.85 -21.57 -5.68
C VAL A 150 -8.02 -20.06 -5.53
N GLY A 151 -8.65 -19.46 -6.53
CA GLY A 151 -9.09 -18.07 -6.48
C GLY A 151 -10.18 -17.94 -5.42
N SER A 152 -9.96 -17.08 -4.43
CA SER A 152 -10.98 -16.66 -3.48
C SER A 152 -11.49 -15.27 -3.89
N GLY A 153 -12.81 -15.16 -4.02
CA GLY A 153 -13.51 -14.13 -4.79
C GLY A 153 -13.28 -12.70 -4.35
N ARG A 154 -13.13 -11.82 -5.35
CA ARG A 154 -13.21 -10.36 -5.20
C ARG A 154 -14.67 -9.99 -4.95
N LEU A 155 -14.98 -9.46 -3.77
CA LEU A 155 -16.19 -8.67 -3.57
C LEU A 155 -15.81 -7.20 -3.78
N VAL A 156 -16.33 -6.61 -4.84
CA VAL A 156 -16.23 -5.17 -5.11
C VAL A 156 -17.55 -4.55 -4.69
N LEU A 157 -17.56 -3.74 -3.63
CA LEU A 157 -18.69 -2.87 -3.31
C LEU A 157 -18.51 -1.58 -4.11
N VAL A 158 -19.33 -1.42 -5.15
CA VAL A 158 -19.49 -0.15 -5.87
C VAL A 158 -20.67 0.58 -5.22
N LEU A 159 -20.42 1.79 -4.70
CA LEU A 159 -21.47 2.72 -4.26
C LEU A 159 -22.06 3.46 -5.45
#